data_AF-A0A7C2XPM0-F1
#
_entry.id   AF-A0A7C2XPM0-F1
#
_cell.length_a   1.000
_cell.length_b   1.000
_cell.length_c   1.000
_cell.angle_alpha   90.00
_cell.angle_beta   90.00
_cell.angle_gamma   90.00
#
_symmetry.space_group_name_H-M   'P 1'
#
loop_
_entity.id
_entity.type
_entity.pdbx_description
1 polymer ?
#
loop_
_entity_poly.entity_id
_entity_poly.type
_entity_poly.pdbx_seq_one_letter_code
_entity_poly.pdbx_strand_id
1 'polypeptide(L)'
;MRRASLAIGIAIGMAGLLHLTFGAAVPDRSAAQEPHTVRLRNGSVLRGRVIRFENGEFTVILAGTQSRAILHVADVESIDFGSAEAHAESPRAPEATPSARPAQELTAVAPAPVPAAALPQYTEYTVKVPANQEWTDTGIDLVKGQKVRLAVSGRVRISATQEVGPEGIEQADPDKLMPHHPSGGVIAVIGDDNDEFLFIGPAAEIVAHRSGRLFLMVNDGSPKDNSGEFLVRIQVGEPPRVGAKGE
;
A
#
# COMPACT_ATOMS: atom_id res chain seq x y z
N MET A 1 -61.31 15.61 12.10
CA MET A 1 -61.66 15.95 13.50
C MET A 1 -60.76 15.13 14.43
N ARG A 2 -60.32 15.69 15.59
CA ARG A 2 -59.54 15.02 16.68
C ARG A 2 -58.11 14.61 16.24
N ARG A 3 -57.00 14.89 16.95
CA ARG A 3 -56.57 14.80 18.38
C ARG A 3 -56.25 13.36 18.82
N ALA A 4 -55.13 13.03 19.49
CA ALA A 4 -53.95 13.84 19.92
C ALA A 4 -52.72 12.96 20.30
N SER A 5 -51.60 13.62 20.65
CA SER A 5 -50.58 13.37 21.70
C SER A 5 -50.91 12.30 22.79
N LEU A 6 -50.01 11.71 23.60
CA LEU A 6 -48.55 11.83 23.93
C LEU A 6 -48.14 10.49 24.66
N ALA A 7 -46.98 10.18 25.27
CA ALA A 7 -45.77 10.92 25.66
C ALA A 7 -44.49 10.06 25.83
N ILE A 8 -43.37 10.78 25.94
CA ILE A 8 -42.06 10.52 26.57
C ILE A 8 -42.11 9.79 27.92
N GLY A 9 -41.07 8.99 28.22
CA GLY A 9 -40.70 8.57 29.58
C GLY A 9 -39.18 8.68 29.82
N ILE A 10 -38.75 9.56 30.73
CA ILE A 10 -37.36 9.67 31.23
C ILE A 10 -37.39 9.43 32.73
N ALA A 11 -36.57 8.51 33.23
CA ALA A 11 -36.41 8.24 34.65
C ALA A 11 -35.12 8.87 35.19
N ILE A 12 -35.22 9.63 36.28
CA ILE A 12 -34.08 10.23 37.00
C ILE A 12 -34.20 9.80 38.47
N GLY A 13 -33.09 9.31 39.04
CA GLY A 13 -32.99 8.88 40.44
C GLY A 13 -31.92 9.63 41.23
N MET A 14 -32.36 10.37 42.25
CA MET A 14 -31.54 10.91 43.36
C MET A 14 -31.03 9.76 44.26
N ALA A 15 -30.00 9.87 45.13
CA ALA A 15 -28.93 10.85 45.35
C ALA A 15 -27.87 10.24 46.32
N GLY A 16 -26.71 10.87 46.51
CA GLY A 16 -25.69 10.46 47.50
C GLY A 16 -24.56 11.50 47.63
N LEU A 17 -23.87 11.56 48.78
CA LEU A 17 -23.00 12.71 49.13
C LEU A 17 -21.68 12.30 49.83
N LEU A 18 -20.63 13.08 49.56
CA LEU A 18 -19.50 13.47 50.44
C LEU A 18 -18.17 12.65 50.42
N HIS A 19 -17.06 13.36 50.16
CA HIS A 19 -15.62 13.12 50.46
C HIS A 19 -15.04 11.68 50.39
N LEU A 20 -13.95 11.44 49.66
CA LEU A 20 -12.62 12.00 49.96
C LEU A 20 -11.68 12.07 48.73
N THR A 21 -10.57 12.81 48.87
CA THR A 21 -9.51 12.92 47.84
C THR A 21 -8.49 11.80 47.92
N PHE A 22 -8.10 11.23 46.78
CA PHE A 22 -6.72 10.79 46.56
C PHE A 22 -6.31 10.97 45.11
N GLY A 23 -5.14 11.56 44.88
CA GLY A 23 -4.58 11.74 43.54
C GLY A 23 -3.79 10.50 43.12
N ALA A 24 -4.21 9.89 42.02
CA ALA A 24 -3.34 9.07 41.19
C ALA A 24 -3.62 9.48 39.74
N ALA A 25 -2.70 10.25 39.14
CA ALA A 25 -2.68 10.37 37.69
C ALA A 25 -2.44 8.96 37.14
N VAL A 26 -3.40 8.40 36.42
CA VAL A 26 -3.16 7.19 35.64
C VAL A 26 -2.02 7.53 34.69
N PRO A 27 -0.86 6.87 34.77
CA PRO A 27 0.16 7.06 33.76
C PRO A 27 -0.46 6.54 32.46
N ASP A 28 -0.74 7.46 31.53
CA ASP A 28 -1.12 7.13 30.17
C ASP A 28 -0.01 6.25 29.62
N ARG A 29 -0.25 4.92 29.59
CA ARG A 29 0.62 3.95 28.95
C ARG A 29 0.39 4.02 27.44
N SER A 30 0.63 5.20 26.90
CA SER A 30 1.19 5.46 25.59
C SER A 30 2.51 4.69 25.49
N ALA A 31 2.38 3.38 25.32
CA ALA A 31 3.48 2.52 24.96
C ALA A 31 4.01 3.05 23.64
N ALA A 32 5.19 3.67 23.69
CA ALA A 32 5.99 4.00 22.51
C ALA A 32 6.47 2.68 21.90
N GLN A 33 5.52 1.96 21.28
CA GLN A 33 5.70 0.61 20.76
C GLN A 33 6.81 0.66 19.72
N GLU A 34 7.94 0.04 20.06
CA GLU A 34 9.20 0.28 19.36
C GLU A 34 9.06 -0.05 17.87
N PRO A 35 9.69 0.75 16.98
CA PRO A 35 9.48 0.60 15.55
C PRO A 35 10.02 -0.76 15.09
N HIS A 36 9.13 -1.63 14.60
CA HIS A 36 9.50 -2.93 14.06
C HIS A 36 10.54 -2.73 12.94
N THR A 37 11.50 -3.63 12.86
CA THR A 37 12.62 -3.52 11.91
C THR A 37 12.42 -4.52 10.78
N VAL A 38 11.89 -4.04 9.65
CA VAL A 38 11.69 -4.81 8.41
C VAL A 38 13.01 -4.80 7.62
N ARG A 39 13.57 -5.97 7.32
CA ARG A 39 14.68 -6.12 6.38
C ARG A 39 14.15 -6.51 5.01
N LEU A 40 14.68 -5.88 3.97
CA LEU A 40 14.37 -6.18 2.57
C LEU A 40 15.54 -6.94 1.93
N ARG A 41 15.25 -7.82 0.96
CA ARG A 41 16.24 -8.70 0.30
C ARG A 41 17.33 -7.96 -0.49
N ASN A 42 17.17 -6.65 -0.69
CA ASN A 42 18.20 -5.77 -1.22
C ASN A 42 19.16 -5.23 -0.14
N GLY A 43 19.11 -5.77 1.09
CA GLY A 43 19.88 -5.34 2.26
C GLY A 43 19.35 -4.08 2.96
N SER A 44 18.26 -3.47 2.47
CA SER A 44 17.71 -2.24 3.07
C SER A 44 16.97 -2.55 4.37
N VAL A 45 17.09 -1.66 5.35
CA VAL A 45 16.46 -1.81 6.67
C VAL A 45 15.48 -0.67 6.91
N LEU A 46 14.21 -1.05 7.07
CA LEU A 46 13.06 -0.19 7.31
C LEU A 46 12.68 -0.22 8.79
N ARG A 47 12.51 0.96 9.41
CA ARG A 47 11.96 1.10 10.76
C ARG A 47 10.54 1.65 10.68
N GLY A 48 9.58 0.94 11.26
CA GLY A 48 8.19 1.35 11.23
C GLY A 48 7.25 0.30 11.82
N ARG A 49 5.99 0.68 12.04
CA ARG A 49 4.97 -0.24 12.55
C ARG A 49 4.23 -0.88 11.38
N VAL A 50 4.40 -2.19 11.23
CA VAL A 50 3.56 -3.00 10.32
C VAL A 50 2.11 -2.94 10.83
N ILE A 51 1.17 -2.55 9.98
CA ILE A 51 -0.25 -2.36 10.34
C ILE A 51 -1.23 -3.27 9.58
N ARG A 52 -0.79 -3.90 8.49
CA ARG A 52 -1.59 -4.81 7.66
C ARG A 52 -0.67 -5.74 6.87
N PHE A 53 -1.12 -6.97 6.66
CA PHE A 53 -0.62 -7.85 5.61
C PHE A 53 -1.83 -8.40 4.86
N GLU A 54 -1.89 -8.20 3.55
CA GLU A 54 -3.04 -8.56 2.70
C GLU A 54 -2.56 -8.72 1.24
N ASN A 55 -3.10 -9.69 0.51
CA ASN A 55 -2.76 -9.96 -0.91
C ASN A 55 -1.26 -10.11 -1.23
N GLY A 56 -0.43 -10.47 -0.23
CA GLY A 56 1.03 -10.56 -0.38
C GLY A 56 1.79 -9.25 -0.08
N GLU A 57 1.10 -8.17 0.30
CA GLU A 57 1.71 -6.88 0.63
C GLU A 57 1.66 -6.56 2.13
N PHE A 58 2.79 -6.11 2.69
CA PHE A 58 2.84 -5.49 4.02
C PHE A 58 2.63 -3.98 3.91
N THR A 59 1.68 -3.43 4.67
CA THR A 59 1.57 -1.98 4.88
C THR A 59 2.29 -1.59 6.18
N VAL A 60 3.22 -0.64 6.10
CA VAL A 60 4.07 -0.20 7.22
C VAL A 60 3.97 1.31 7.39
N ILE A 61 3.67 1.80 8.60
CA ILE A 61 3.81 3.23 8.94
C ILE A 61 5.27 3.49 9.32
N LEU A 62 5.95 4.37 8.59
CA LEU A 62 7.39 4.63 8.77
C LEU A 62 7.67 5.44 10.05
N ALA A 63 8.64 4.99 10.84
CA ALA A 63 8.98 5.58 12.13
C ALA A 63 9.38 7.07 12.01
N GLY A 64 8.88 7.91 12.91
CA GLY A 64 9.09 9.37 12.86
C GLY A 64 8.22 10.11 11.84
N THR A 65 7.35 9.42 11.10
CA THR A 65 6.42 10.03 10.14
C THR A 65 5.00 9.46 10.29
N GLN A 66 4.04 10.01 9.56
CA GLN A 66 2.73 9.34 9.33
C GLN A 66 2.66 8.63 7.97
N SER A 67 3.77 8.61 7.22
CA SER A 67 3.85 8.06 5.86
C SER A 67 3.72 6.54 5.87
N ARG A 68 3.05 6.00 4.85
CA ARG A 68 2.83 4.55 4.67
C ARG A 68 3.70 4.03 3.53
N ALA A 69 4.39 2.93 3.76
CA ALA A 69 5.05 2.14 2.73
C ALA A 69 4.25 0.85 2.47
N ILE A 70 4.26 0.39 1.22
CA ILE A 70 3.69 -0.89 0.79
C ILE A 70 4.83 -1.74 0.24
N LEU A 71 5.00 -2.94 0.80
CA LEU A 71 6.16 -3.82 0.56
C LEU A 71 5.65 -5.20 0.15
N HIS A 72 6.01 -5.67 -1.04
CA HIS A 72 5.61 -7.01 -1.48
C HIS A 72 6.42 -8.08 -0.74
N VAL A 73 5.80 -9.21 -0.38
CA VAL A 73 6.42 -10.30 0.40
C VAL A 73 7.68 -10.88 -0.28
N ALA A 74 7.78 -10.78 -1.61
CA ALA A 74 8.97 -11.17 -2.35
C ALA A 74 10.18 -10.23 -2.10
N ASP A 75 9.94 -8.97 -1.76
CA ASP A 75 10.99 -7.98 -1.45
C ASP A 75 11.44 -8.06 0.01
N VAL A 76 10.65 -8.68 0.89
CA VAL A 76 10.96 -8.81 2.33
C VAL A 76 11.89 -10.00 2.57
N GLU A 77 12.89 -9.78 3.45
CA GLU A 77 13.82 -10.79 3.95
C GLU A 77 13.41 -11.27 5.35
N SER A 78 13.14 -10.33 6.27
CA SER A 78 12.66 -10.63 7.61
C SER A 78 11.95 -9.43 8.25
N ILE A 79 11.20 -9.65 9.32
CA ILE A 79 10.61 -8.59 10.13
C ILE A 79 10.87 -8.88 11.60
N ASP A 80 11.61 -7.99 12.25
CA ASP A 80 11.86 -8.03 13.68
C ASP A 80 10.77 -7.22 14.40
N PHE A 81 9.89 -7.94 15.10
CA PHE A 81 8.86 -7.37 15.97
C PHE A 81 9.43 -7.32 17.39
N GLY A 82 10.07 -6.19 17.74
CA GLY A 82 10.82 -6.01 18.99
C GLY A 82 10.10 -6.58 20.20
N SER A 83 10.77 -7.50 20.90
CA SER A 83 10.12 -8.37 21.88
C SER A 83 9.75 -7.63 23.16
N ALA A 84 8.45 -7.37 23.33
CA ALA A 84 7.88 -7.21 24.66
C ALA A 84 8.12 -8.50 25.48
N GLU A 85 8.52 -8.37 26.75
CA GLU A 85 8.99 -9.48 27.57
C GLU A 85 7.93 -10.59 27.73
N ALA A 86 8.09 -11.69 26.99
CA ALA A 86 7.34 -12.90 27.20
C ALA A 86 7.76 -13.54 28.53
N HIS A 87 6.96 -13.34 29.58
CA HIS A 87 7.06 -14.07 30.84
C HIS A 87 6.83 -15.57 30.59
N ALA A 88 7.88 -16.30 30.26
CA ALA A 88 7.91 -17.75 30.23
C ALA A 88 8.16 -18.26 31.66
N GLU A 89 7.10 -18.70 32.34
CA GLU A 89 7.15 -19.23 33.69
C GLU A 89 8.00 -20.51 33.74
N SER A 90 9.22 -20.41 34.29
CA SER A 90 10.19 -21.50 34.33
C SER A 90 10.07 -22.32 35.63
N PRO A 91 9.88 -23.65 35.57
CA PRO A 91 9.85 -24.51 36.75
C PRO A 91 11.14 -24.49 37.57
N ARG A 92 11.01 -24.75 38.88
CA ARG A 92 12.04 -24.45 39.89
C ARG A 92 13.09 -25.57 40.09
N ALA A 93 14.34 -25.25 39.70
CA ALA A 93 15.60 -25.70 40.33
C ALA A 93 15.99 -27.21 40.23
N PRO A 94 17.24 -27.64 40.55
CA PRO A 94 18.39 -26.85 41.07
C PRO A 94 19.75 -26.99 40.33
N GLU A 95 20.61 -26.00 40.61
CA GLU A 95 22.08 -26.02 40.75
C GLU A 95 23.00 -26.90 39.86
N ALA A 96 23.86 -26.21 39.08
CA ALA A 96 25.26 -26.59 38.86
C ALA A 96 26.11 -25.33 38.56
N THR A 97 27.39 -25.33 38.96
CA THR A 97 28.31 -24.17 38.87
C THR A 97 29.00 -24.01 37.50
N PRO A 98 29.47 -22.80 37.14
CA PRO A 98 30.05 -22.53 35.81
C PRO A 98 31.46 -23.09 35.66
N SER A 99 31.79 -23.59 34.47
CA SER A 99 33.16 -23.83 34.01
C SER A 99 33.47 -22.95 32.81
N ALA A 100 34.58 -22.21 32.89
CA ALA A 100 34.96 -21.24 31.87
C ALA A 100 35.49 -21.89 30.59
N ARG A 101 35.27 -21.23 29.44
CA ARG A 101 36.15 -21.31 28.27
C ARG A 101 36.75 -19.93 28.01
N PRO A 102 38.01 -19.84 27.54
CA PRO A 102 38.66 -18.55 27.34
C PRO A 102 37.92 -17.69 26.31
N ALA A 103 37.92 -16.37 26.53
CA ALA A 103 37.43 -15.43 25.53
C ALA A 103 38.32 -15.50 24.29
N GLN A 104 37.73 -15.83 23.14
CA GLN A 104 38.32 -15.44 21.86
C GLN A 104 37.91 -14.00 21.60
N GLU A 105 38.87 -13.09 21.69
CA GLU A 105 38.70 -11.67 21.44
C GLU A 105 38.52 -11.42 19.94
N LEU A 106 37.32 -11.76 19.44
CA LEU A 106 36.83 -11.22 18.17
C LEU A 106 36.66 -9.72 18.36
N THR A 107 37.67 -8.97 17.92
CA THR A 107 37.62 -7.53 17.77
C THR A 107 36.52 -7.20 16.77
N ALA A 108 35.33 -6.95 17.30
CA ALA A 108 34.16 -6.60 16.52
C ALA A 108 34.39 -5.23 15.89
N VAL A 109 34.94 -5.23 14.68
CA VAL A 109 34.96 -4.07 13.79
C VAL A 109 33.50 -3.70 13.56
N ALA A 110 33.02 -2.71 14.30
CA ALA A 110 31.67 -2.20 14.14
C ALA A 110 31.52 -1.81 12.65
N PRO A 111 30.54 -2.37 11.93
CA PRO A 111 30.37 -2.03 10.53
C PRO A 111 30.13 -0.51 10.47
N ALA A 112 30.96 0.18 9.68
CA ALA A 112 30.77 1.60 9.43
C ALA A 112 29.32 1.84 8.99
N PRO A 113 28.68 2.95 9.39
CA PRO A 113 27.28 3.20 9.06
C PRO A 113 27.12 3.24 7.53
N VAL A 114 26.67 2.11 6.97
CA VAL A 114 26.35 1.98 5.55
C VAL A 114 25.33 3.07 5.25
N PRO A 115 25.58 3.96 4.27
CA PRO A 115 24.63 5.02 3.93
C PRO A 115 23.26 4.38 3.72
N ALA A 116 22.28 4.79 4.54
CA ALA A 116 20.96 4.19 4.51
C ALA A 116 20.39 4.36 3.09
N ALA A 117 20.29 3.25 2.36
CA ALA A 117 19.85 3.27 0.97
C ALA A 117 18.48 3.91 0.93
N ALA A 118 18.38 5.08 0.27
CA ALA A 118 17.13 5.80 0.16
C ALA A 118 16.11 4.86 -0.48
N LEU A 119 14.98 4.68 0.21
CA LEU A 119 13.85 3.94 -0.33
C LEU A 119 13.50 4.54 -1.70
N PRO A 120 13.13 3.74 -2.71
CA PRO A 120 12.64 4.28 -3.97
C PRO A 120 11.48 5.23 -3.66
N GLN A 121 11.69 6.53 -3.87
CA GLN A 121 10.66 7.54 -3.64
C GLN A 121 9.62 7.37 -4.73
N TYR A 122 8.37 7.14 -4.34
CA TYR A 122 7.24 7.09 -5.25
C TYR A 122 6.35 8.32 -5.02
N THR A 123 6.07 9.07 -6.09
CA THR A 123 4.98 10.06 -6.08
C THR A 123 3.67 9.31 -6.33
N GLU A 124 2.71 9.43 -5.41
CA GLU A 124 1.40 8.80 -5.53
C GLU A 124 0.36 9.79 -6.10
N TYR A 125 -0.36 9.33 -7.10
CA TYR A 125 -1.45 10.02 -7.78
C TYR A 125 -2.72 9.17 -7.69
N THR A 126 -3.88 9.79 -7.88
CA THR A 126 -5.16 9.08 -8.00
C THR A 126 -5.95 9.69 -9.15
N VAL A 127 -6.29 8.87 -10.14
CA VAL A 127 -6.96 9.25 -11.38
C VAL A 127 -8.30 8.51 -11.47
N LYS A 128 -9.35 9.22 -11.89
CA LYS A 128 -10.63 8.62 -12.31
C LYS A 128 -10.53 8.28 -13.78
N VAL A 129 -10.87 7.05 -14.17
CA VAL A 129 -10.94 6.59 -15.56
C VAL A 129 -12.41 6.28 -15.87
N PRO A 130 -13.15 7.19 -16.51
CA PRO A 130 -14.54 6.94 -16.92
C PRO A 130 -14.59 5.82 -17.96
N ALA A 131 -15.56 4.92 -17.83
CA ALA A 131 -15.70 3.79 -18.75
C ALA A 131 -16.10 4.19 -20.18
N ASN A 132 -16.58 5.43 -20.35
CA ASN A 132 -17.16 5.95 -21.58
C ASN A 132 -16.30 6.98 -22.31
N GLN A 133 -14.98 6.87 -22.16
CA GLN A 133 -14.00 7.71 -22.84
C GLN A 133 -12.98 6.83 -23.56
N GLU A 134 -12.56 7.26 -24.76
CA GLU A 134 -11.57 6.55 -25.57
C GLU A 134 -10.18 6.59 -24.92
N TRP A 135 -9.76 7.73 -24.35
CA TRP A 135 -8.56 7.83 -23.50
C TRP A 135 -8.74 8.85 -22.37
N THR A 136 -8.27 8.51 -21.18
CA THR A 136 -8.14 9.41 -20.01
C THR A 136 -6.70 9.88 -19.87
N ASP A 137 -6.48 11.20 -19.92
CA ASP A 137 -5.19 11.81 -19.58
C ASP A 137 -4.97 11.79 -18.05
N THR A 138 -3.82 11.27 -17.61
CA THR A 138 -3.46 11.19 -16.18
C THR A 138 -2.74 12.43 -15.64
N GLY A 139 -2.12 13.25 -16.49
CA GLY A 139 -1.18 14.32 -16.11
C GLY A 139 0.19 13.88 -15.56
N ILE A 140 0.50 12.57 -15.56
CA ILE A 140 1.69 11.98 -14.88
C ILE A 140 2.81 11.66 -15.88
N ASP A 141 3.72 12.59 -16.19
CA ASP A 141 4.73 12.38 -17.24
C ASP A 141 5.81 11.37 -16.85
N LEU A 142 6.07 10.42 -17.76
CA LEU A 142 7.00 9.32 -17.54
C LEU A 142 8.29 9.49 -18.35
N VAL A 143 9.40 9.07 -17.74
CA VAL A 143 10.72 8.96 -18.36
C VAL A 143 11.04 7.48 -18.63
N LYS A 144 11.66 7.18 -19.77
CA LYS A 144 12.09 5.80 -20.10
C LYS A 144 12.91 5.17 -18.95
N GLY A 145 12.52 3.96 -18.56
CA GLY A 145 13.12 3.17 -17.47
C GLY A 145 12.55 3.45 -16.08
N GLN A 146 11.67 4.44 -15.93
CA GLN A 146 11.00 4.76 -14.66
C GLN A 146 10.00 3.66 -14.28
N LYS A 147 9.94 3.31 -12.99
CA LYS A 147 8.98 2.33 -12.46
C LYS A 147 7.63 2.97 -12.18
N VAL A 148 6.54 2.29 -12.54
CA VAL A 148 5.17 2.68 -12.22
C VAL A 148 4.42 1.50 -11.64
N ARG A 149 3.75 1.70 -10.52
CA ARG A 149 2.79 0.73 -9.94
C ARG A 149 1.38 1.29 -10.08
N LEU A 150 0.46 0.48 -10.58
CA LEU A 150 -0.94 0.81 -10.75
C LEU A 150 -1.78 -0.15 -9.92
N ALA A 151 -2.76 0.37 -9.19
CA ALA A 151 -3.79 -0.40 -8.51
C ALA A 151 -5.15 0.20 -8.86
N VAL A 152 -6.01 -0.62 -9.45
CA VAL A 152 -7.33 -0.21 -9.97
C VAL A 152 -8.43 -0.69 -9.03
N SER A 153 -9.46 0.13 -8.84
CA SER A 153 -10.60 -0.18 -7.99
C SER A 153 -11.89 0.42 -8.56
N GLY A 154 -13.04 -0.11 -8.16
CA GLY A 154 -14.35 0.31 -8.67
C GLY A 154 -14.99 -0.74 -9.58
N ARG A 155 -16.04 -0.32 -10.29
CA ARG A 155 -16.90 -1.17 -11.13
C ARG A 155 -17.41 -0.34 -12.31
N VAL A 156 -17.48 -0.94 -13.49
CA VAL A 156 -17.99 -0.30 -14.71
C VAL A 156 -19.01 -1.20 -15.40
N ARG A 157 -19.97 -0.60 -16.10
CA ARG A 157 -20.82 -1.30 -17.06
C ARG A 157 -20.19 -1.24 -18.44
N ILE A 158 -20.15 -2.39 -19.09
CA ILE A 158 -19.75 -2.56 -20.50
C ILE A 158 -20.89 -3.09 -21.39
N SER A 159 -22.12 -3.00 -20.88
CA SER A 159 -23.37 -3.05 -21.64
C SER A 159 -24.53 -2.68 -20.71
N ALA A 160 -25.75 -2.62 -21.23
CA ALA A 160 -26.97 -2.45 -20.43
C ALA A 160 -27.19 -3.54 -19.36
N THR A 161 -26.59 -4.72 -19.49
CA THR A 161 -26.79 -5.88 -18.59
C THR A 161 -25.53 -6.33 -17.84
N GLN A 162 -24.35 -5.84 -18.21
CA GLN A 162 -23.07 -6.39 -17.75
C GLN A 162 -22.25 -5.36 -16.98
N GLU A 163 -21.92 -5.68 -15.72
CA GLU A 163 -21.04 -4.88 -14.87
C GLU A 163 -19.83 -5.71 -14.41
N VAL A 164 -18.63 -5.15 -14.57
CA VAL A 164 -17.34 -5.82 -14.34
C VAL A 164 -16.46 -4.99 -13.40
N GLY A 165 -15.50 -5.66 -12.73
CA GLY A 165 -14.38 -4.99 -12.08
C GLY A 165 -13.21 -4.81 -13.05
N PRO A 166 -12.08 -4.28 -12.60
CA PRO A 166 -10.93 -3.99 -13.45
C PRO A 166 -10.20 -5.24 -13.98
N GLU A 167 -10.54 -6.42 -13.46
CA GLU A 167 -10.22 -7.72 -14.06
C GLU A 167 -10.86 -7.93 -15.45
N GLY A 168 -11.97 -7.24 -15.75
CA GLY A 168 -12.76 -7.45 -16.97
C GLY A 168 -13.44 -8.82 -17.02
N ILE A 169 -13.90 -9.24 -18.20
CA ILE A 169 -14.28 -10.64 -18.47
C ILE A 169 -13.74 -11.15 -19.81
N GLU A 170 -13.56 -12.46 -19.90
CA GLU A 170 -13.24 -13.14 -21.15
C GLU A 170 -14.46 -13.11 -22.11
N GLN A 171 -14.45 -12.14 -23.01
CA GLN A 171 -15.46 -11.92 -24.03
C GLN A 171 -14.80 -11.67 -25.39
N ALA A 172 -15.35 -12.29 -26.42
CA ALA A 172 -14.98 -12.01 -27.81
C ALA A 172 -15.56 -10.65 -28.23
N ASP A 173 -14.65 -9.74 -28.58
CA ASP A 173 -14.90 -8.38 -29.04
C ASP A 173 -13.72 -8.05 -29.97
N PRO A 174 -13.95 -7.83 -31.27
CA PRO A 174 -12.89 -7.58 -32.24
C PRO A 174 -12.49 -6.10 -32.34
N ASP A 175 -13.29 -5.19 -31.77
CA ASP A 175 -13.17 -3.74 -31.98
C ASP A 175 -12.40 -3.05 -30.83
N LYS A 176 -12.22 -3.73 -29.68
CA LYS A 176 -11.32 -3.29 -28.59
C LYS A 176 -9.84 -3.31 -28.99
N LEU A 177 -9.06 -2.37 -28.46
CA LEU A 177 -7.63 -2.20 -28.79
C LEU A 177 -6.74 -3.37 -28.35
N MET A 178 -7.16 -4.19 -27.38
CA MET A 178 -6.49 -5.45 -27.04
C MET A 178 -7.47 -6.64 -27.19
N PRO A 179 -7.69 -7.16 -28.42
CA PRO A 179 -8.69 -8.22 -28.71
C PRO A 179 -8.50 -9.53 -27.92
N HIS A 180 -7.26 -9.82 -27.50
CA HIS A 180 -6.89 -11.03 -26.77
C HIS A 180 -6.81 -10.85 -25.24
N HIS A 181 -7.32 -9.73 -24.72
CA HIS A 181 -7.42 -9.44 -23.30
C HIS A 181 -8.88 -9.25 -22.86
N PRO A 182 -9.20 -9.39 -21.55
CA PRO A 182 -10.55 -9.21 -21.02
C PRO A 182 -11.22 -7.91 -21.47
N SER A 183 -12.49 -7.99 -21.89
CA SER A 183 -13.32 -6.80 -22.13
C SER A 183 -13.65 -6.12 -20.80
N GLY A 184 -13.58 -4.80 -20.76
CA GLY A 184 -13.84 -4.01 -19.54
C GLY A 184 -12.69 -3.94 -18.53
N GLY A 185 -11.58 -4.64 -18.77
CA GLY A 185 -10.34 -4.45 -17.99
C GLY A 185 -9.63 -3.15 -18.35
N VAL A 186 -8.75 -2.64 -17.49
CA VAL A 186 -8.00 -1.38 -17.76
C VAL A 186 -6.75 -1.66 -18.60
N ILE A 187 -6.51 -0.81 -19.60
CA ILE A 187 -5.29 -0.76 -20.41
C ILE A 187 -4.66 0.64 -20.38
N ALA A 188 -3.38 0.73 -20.74
CA ALA A 188 -2.58 1.95 -20.71
C ALA A 188 -1.74 2.12 -21.99
N VAL A 189 -1.34 3.37 -22.30
CA VAL A 189 -0.34 3.70 -23.32
C VAL A 189 0.55 4.86 -22.83
N ILE A 190 1.78 4.95 -23.34
CA ILE A 190 2.77 5.97 -22.93
C ILE A 190 3.15 6.80 -24.17
N GLY A 191 2.56 8.00 -24.29
CA GLY A 191 2.53 8.77 -25.54
C GLY A 191 1.31 8.42 -26.39
N ASP A 192 0.86 9.39 -27.18
CA ASP A 192 -0.34 9.43 -28.01
C ASP A 192 -0.07 9.13 -29.51
N ASP A 193 1.16 8.73 -29.82
CA ASP A 193 1.74 8.57 -31.17
C ASP A 193 2.00 7.10 -31.57
N ASN A 194 1.41 6.13 -30.86
CA ASN A 194 1.75 4.71 -30.95
C ASN A 194 0.64 3.77 -30.46
N ASP A 195 0.76 2.49 -30.84
CA ASP A 195 -0.14 1.40 -30.46
C ASP A 195 0.50 0.42 -29.44
N GLU A 196 1.50 0.84 -28.63
CA GLU A 196 2.21 -0.01 -27.67
C GLU A 196 1.41 -0.21 -26.36
N PHE A 197 0.20 -0.77 -26.48
CA PHE A 197 -0.76 -0.92 -25.39
C PHE A 197 -0.32 -1.93 -24.31
N LEU A 198 -0.58 -1.59 -23.05
CA LEU A 198 -0.26 -2.38 -21.86
C LEU A 198 -1.54 -2.76 -21.10
N PHE A 199 -1.78 -4.05 -20.87
CA PHE A 199 -2.86 -4.49 -19.98
C PHE A 199 -2.48 -4.30 -18.51
N ILE A 200 -3.33 -3.58 -17.77
CA ILE A 200 -3.13 -3.26 -16.35
C ILE A 200 -3.99 -4.17 -15.46
N GLY A 201 -5.22 -4.46 -15.89
CA GLY A 201 -6.16 -5.27 -15.10
C GLY A 201 -6.41 -4.65 -13.72
N PRO A 202 -6.49 -5.45 -12.64
CA PRO A 202 -6.69 -4.94 -11.27
C PRO A 202 -5.42 -4.29 -10.68
N ALA A 203 -4.23 -4.74 -11.05
CA ALA A 203 -2.96 -4.16 -10.60
C ALA A 203 -1.77 -4.60 -11.48
N ALA A 204 -0.79 -3.71 -11.66
CA ALA A 204 0.45 -3.98 -12.39
C ALA A 204 1.64 -3.17 -11.85
N GLU A 205 2.85 -3.75 -11.88
CA GLU A 205 4.10 -2.97 -11.88
C GLU A 205 4.69 -3.01 -13.30
N ILE A 206 4.92 -1.83 -13.89
CA ILE A 206 5.51 -1.67 -15.22
C ILE A 206 6.80 -0.83 -15.15
N VAL A 207 7.64 -0.99 -16.16
CA VAL A 207 8.77 -0.10 -16.44
C VAL A 207 8.45 0.65 -17.73
N ALA A 208 8.53 1.98 -17.71
CA ALA A 208 8.24 2.80 -18.88
C ALA A 208 9.23 2.47 -20.03
N HIS A 209 8.75 1.83 -21.10
CA HIS A 209 9.58 1.41 -22.25
C HIS A 209 10.07 2.61 -23.07
N ARG A 210 9.39 3.75 -22.95
CA ARG A 210 9.70 5.05 -23.54
C ARG A 210 9.37 6.19 -22.56
N SER A 211 9.74 7.41 -22.91
CA SER A 211 9.21 8.61 -22.24
C SER A 211 7.90 9.05 -22.90
N GLY A 212 6.98 9.66 -22.15
CA GLY A 212 5.73 10.17 -22.72
C GLY A 212 4.62 10.45 -21.70
N ARG A 213 3.51 10.95 -22.24
CA ARG A 213 2.25 11.23 -21.53
C ARG A 213 1.51 9.91 -21.27
N LEU A 214 1.35 9.50 -20.01
CA LEU A 214 0.61 8.27 -19.66
C LEU A 214 -0.90 8.48 -19.81
N PHE A 215 -1.55 7.64 -20.60
CA PHE A 215 -3.01 7.59 -20.73
C PHE A 215 -3.58 6.23 -20.29
N LEU A 216 -4.85 6.21 -19.88
CA LEU A 216 -5.57 5.02 -19.43
C LEU A 216 -6.95 4.93 -20.10
N MET A 217 -7.42 3.72 -20.39
CA MET A 217 -8.79 3.49 -20.86
C MET A 217 -9.34 2.13 -20.40
N VAL A 218 -10.63 1.92 -20.62
CA VAL A 218 -11.28 0.61 -20.49
C VAL A 218 -11.20 -0.13 -21.83
N ASN A 219 -10.71 -1.37 -21.83
CA ASN A 219 -10.54 -2.21 -23.00
C ASN A 219 -11.88 -2.75 -23.49
N ASP A 220 -12.60 -1.96 -24.27
CA ASP A 220 -13.90 -2.31 -24.83
C ASP A 220 -14.10 -1.63 -26.20
N GLY A 221 -14.69 -2.35 -27.16
CA GLY A 221 -14.90 -1.87 -28.53
C GLY A 221 -16.01 -0.83 -28.70
N SER A 222 -16.87 -0.62 -27.71
CA SER A 222 -18.00 0.32 -27.80
C SER A 222 -18.13 1.29 -26.60
N PRO A 223 -17.12 2.13 -26.26
CA PRO A 223 -17.17 2.99 -25.06
C PRO A 223 -18.41 3.89 -24.89
N LYS A 224 -19.19 4.13 -25.95
CA LYS A 224 -20.36 5.03 -25.93
C LYS A 224 -21.61 4.45 -25.24
N ASP A 225 -21.70 3.14 -24.99
CA ASP A 225 -22.77 2.55 -24.14
C ASP A 225 -22.30 2.15 -22.72
N ASN A 226 -20.99 2.25 -22.46
CA ASN A 226 -20.40 2.05 -21.14
C ASN A 226 -20.86 3.10 -20.10
N SER A 227 -20.79 2.74 -18.82
CA SER A 227 -21.02 3.70 -17.72
C SER A 227 -20.31 3.34 -16.41
N GLY A 228 -20.11 4.35 -15.55
CA GLY A 228 -19.30 4.24 -14.35
C GLY A 228 -17.85 4.67 -14.58
N GLU A 229 -17.02 4.51 -13.55
CA GLU A 229 -15.61 4.89 -13.55
C GLU A 229 -14.80 3.93 -12.67
N PHE A 230 -13.54 3.71 -13.04
CA PHE A 230 -12.55 3.15 -12.15
C PHE A 230 -11.77 4.26 -11.44
N LEU A 231 -11.33 3.98 -10.21
CA LEU A 231 -10.37 4.79 -9.47
C LEU A 231 -9.02 4.08 -9.49
N VAL A 232 -8.05 4.70 -10.17
CA VAL A 232 -6.69 4.17 -10.36
C VAL A 232 -5.73 4.94 -9.47
N ARG A 233 -5.09 4.23 -8.53
CA ARG A 233 -3.97 4.74 -7.75
C ARG A 233 -2.67 4.41 -8.50
N ILE A 234 -1.87 5.43 -8.76
CA ILE A 234 -0.66 5.35 -9.58
C ILE A 234 0.52 5.83 -8.75
N GLN A 235 1.51 4.97 -8.52
CA GLN A 235 2.75 5.30 -7.82
C GLN A 235 3.90 5.31 -8.83
N VAL A 236 4.55 6.47 -9.02
CA VAL A 236 5.66 6.63 -9.97
C VAL A 236 6.98 6.85 -9.22
N GLY A 237 7.96 5.98 -9.47
CA GLY A 237 9.28 6.05 -8.84
C GLY A 237 10.14 7.21 -9.37
N GLU A 238 11.27 7.51 -8.71
CA GLU A 238 12.26 8.45 -9.27
C GLU A 238 12.63 8.07 -10.73
N PRO A 239 12.78 9.05 -11.65
CA PRO A 239 13.36 8.79 -12.96
C PRO A 239 14.74 8.13 -12.83
N PRO A 240 15.12 7.21 -13.73
CA PRO A 240 16.45 6.63 -13.72
C PRO A 240 17.50 7.73 -13.80
N ARG A 241 18.47 7.71 -12.88
CA ARG A 241 19.60 8.62 -12.92
C ARG A 241 20.42 8.30 -14.17
N VAL A 242 20.24 9.11 -15.22
CA VAL A 242 21.10 9.07 -16.40
C VAL A 242 22.51 9.30 -15.90
N GLY A 243 23.32 8.24 -15.94
CA GLY A 243 24.69 8.30 -15.45
C GLY A 243 25.43 9.36 -16.25
N ALA A 244 25.94 10.38 -15.56
CA ALA A 244 26.89 11.29 -16.16
C ALA A 244 28.07 10.44 -16.66
N LYS A 245 28.26 10.39 -17.98
CA LYS A 245 29.49 9.84 -18.55
C LYS A 245 30.64 10.68 -17.98
N GLY A 246 31.62 10.01 -17.38
CA GLY A 246 32.90 10.63 -17.13
C GLY A 246 33.65 10.76 -18.45
N GLU A 247 33.85 12.01 -18.88
CA GLU A 247 34.79 12.47 -19.91
C GLU A 247 35.49 13.72 -19.36
#